data_AF-A0A838PKI4-F1
#
_entry.id   AF-A0A838PKI4-F1
#
_cell.length_a   1.000
_cell.length_b   1.000
_cell.length_c   1.000
_cell.angle_alpha   90.00
_cell.angle_beta   90.00
_cell.angle_gamma   90.00
#
_symmetry.space_group_name_H-M   'P 1'
#
loop_
_entity.id
_entity.type
_entity.pdbx_description
1 polymer ?
#
loop_
_entity_poly.entity_id
_entity_poly.type
_entity_poly.pdbx_seq_one_letter_code
_entity_poly.pdbx_strand_id
1 'polypeptide(L)'
;MTDQLHTNGASRYQSEKVRVAIVGVGNCASSFVQGVQYYRDADPTQDVPGLMHVDLGGYHVRDIEFTAAFDIDADKVGKDLS
;
A
#
# COMPACT_ATOMS: atom_id res chain seq x y z
N MET A 1 -32.83 -18.84 -6.60
CA MET A 1 -32.63 -17.58 -5.88
C MET A 1 -31.45 -17.80 -4.93
N THR A 2 -30.24 -17.78 -5.47
CA THR A 2 -29.00 -17.85 -4.68
C THR A 2 -28.43 -16.45 -4.66
N ASP A 3 -28.60 -15.82 -3.50
CA ASP A 3 -28.08 -14.50 -3.20
C ASP A 3 -26.55 -14.57 -3.17
N GLN A 4 -25.89 -13.89 -4.11
CA GLN A 4 -24.44 -13.71 -4.04
C GLN A 4 -24.17 -12.67 -2.96
N LEU A 5 -23.84 -13.16 -1.76
CA LEU A 5 -23.35 -12.32 -0.67
C LEU A 5 -22.03 -11.67 -1.09
N HIS A 6 -22.12 -10.43 -1.58
CA HIS A 6 -20.99 -9.51 -1.62
C HIS A 6 -20.61 -9.17 -0.17
N THR A 7 -19.62 -9.87 0.38
CA THR A 7 -18.99 -9.48 1.63
C THR A 7 -17.77 -8.63 1.31
N ASN A 8 -17.70 -7.43 1.88
CA ASN A 8 -16.42 -6.73 1.99
C ASN A 8 -15.54 -7.59 2.90
N GLY A 9 -14.38 -8.06 2.41
CA GLY A 9 -13.45 -8.85 3.21
C GLY A 9 -13.63 -10.37 3.14
N ALA A 10 -14.24 -10.93 2.10
CA ALA A 10 -14.00 -12.34 1.79
C ALA A 10 -12.48 -12.53 1.65
N SER A 11 -11.89 -13.38 2.50
CA SER A 11 -10.50 -13.83 2.36
C SER A 11 -10.39 -14.55 1.02
N ARG A 12 -10.14 -13.77 -0.02
CA ARG A 12 -9.56 -14.33 -1.21
C ARG A 12 -8.13 -14.61 -0.80
N TYR A 13 -7.75 -15.88 -0.75
CA TYR A 13 -6.34 -16.25 -0.85
C TYR A 13 -5.87 -15.66 -2.19
N GLN A 14 -5.37 -14.43 -2.20
CA GLN A 14 -5.20 -13.65 -3.42
C GLN A 14 -3.86 -12.97 -3.42
N SER A 15 -3.13 -13.23 -4.50
CA SER A 15 -1.89 -12.58 -4.90
C SER A 15 -2.11 -11.12 -5.36
N GLU A 16 -3.24 -10.51 -5.00
CA GLU A 16 -3.68 -9.22 -5.53
C GLU A 16 -2.98 -8.07 -4.80
N LYS A 17 -2.35 -7.21 -5.58
CA LYS A 17 -1.73 -5.97 -5.09
C LYS A 17 -2.78 -4.94 -4.72
N VAL A 18 -2.51 -4.19 -3.65
CA VAL A 18 -3.23 -2.96 -3.31
C VAL A 18 -2.63 -1.83 -4.15
N ARG A 19 -3.32 -1.50 -5.24
CA ARG A 19 -2.88 -0.45 -6.17
C ARG A 19 -3.16 0.93 -5.58
N VAL A 20 -2.10 1.67 -5.29
CA VAL A 20 -2.15 2.98 -4.64
C VAL A 20 -1.77 4.07 -5.64
N ALA A 21 -2.53 5.18 -5.60
CA ALA A 21 -2.17 6.43 -6.26
C ALA A 21 -1.87 7.49 -5.19
N ILE A 22 -0.82 8.29 -5.41
CA ILE A 22 -0.43 9.39 -4.52
C ILE A 22 -0.84 10.72 -5.16
N VAL A 23 -1.51 11.58 -4.41
CA VAL A 23 -1.82 12.96 -4.83
C VAL A 23 -1.09 13.91 -3.88
N GLY A 24 -0.09 14.61 -4.40
CA GLY A 24 0.87 15.39 -3.62
C GLY A 24 2.06 14.55 -3.18
N VAL A 25 3.17 14.64 -3.92
CA VAL A 25 4.42 13.92 -3.66
C VAL A 25 5.29 14.79 -2.74
N GLY A 26 4.89 14.89 -1.49
CA GLY A 26 5.62 15.59 -0.43
C GLY A 26 6.32 14.66 0.56
N ASN A 27 6.73 15.20 1.70
CA ASN A 27 7.41 14.42 2.75
C ASN A 27 6.56 13.23 3.23
N CYS A 28 5.24 13.37 3.34
CA CYS A 28 4.36 12.27 3.73
C CYS A 28 4.40 11.12 2.71
N ALA A 29 4.39 11.44 1.42
CA ALA A 29 4.53 10.45 0.36
C ALA A 29 5.90 9.76 0.43
N SER A 30 6.96 10.53 0.64
CA SER A 30 8.33 10.01 0.79
C SER A 30 8.45 9.03 1.96
N SER A 31 8.00 9.42 3.16
CA SER A 31 8.00 8.53 4.33
C SER A 31 7.15 7.29 4.13
N PHE A 32 6.02 7.40 3.40
CA PHE A 32 5.17 6.26 3.11
C PHE A 32 5.82 5.27 2.14
N VAL A 33 6.36 5.75 1.02
CA VAL A 33 7.08 4.92 0.04
C VAL A 33 8.27 4.23 0.70
N GLN A 34 9.08 4.97 1.46
CA GLN A 34 10.21 4.41 2.20
C GLN A 34 9.76 3.40 3.27
N GLY A 35 8.68 3.68 3.99
CA GLY A 35 8.13 2.76 4.98
C GLY A 35 7.67 1.44 4.36
N VAL A 36 7.00 1.49 3.21
CA VAL A 36 6.61 0.29 2.45
C VAL A 36 7.85 -0.51 2.03
N GLN A 37 8.89 0.15 1.54
CA GLN A 37 10.14 -0.52 1.18
C GLN A 37 10.88 -1.09 2.39
N TYR A 38 10.90 -0.39 3.52
CA TYR A 38 11.61 -0.81 4.72
C TYR A 38 10.95 -2.02 5.38
N TYR A 39 9.61 -2.06 5.42
CA TYR A 39 8.84 -3.14 6.06
C TYR A 39 8.31 -4.20 5.07
N ARG A 40 8.77 -4.20 3.82
CA ARG A 40 8.31 -5.16 2.80
C ARG A 40 8.48 -6.63 3.21
N ASP A 41 9.53 -6.94 3.97
CA ASP A 41 9.84 -8.31 4.40
C ASP A 41 9.62 -8.52 5.90
N ALA A 42 8.83 -7.65 6.52
CA ALA A 42 8.42 -7.76 7.91
C ALA A 42 7.70 -9.10 8.17
N ASP A 43 8.08 -9.83 9.22
CA ASP A 43 7.33 -10.97 9.74
C ASP A 43 5.91 -10.51 10.16
N PRO A 44 4.82 -11.15 9.66
CA PRO A 44 3.45 -10.83 10.04
C PRO A 44 3.14 -10.91 11.54
N THR A 45 3.94 -11.66 12.30
CA THR A 45 3.78 -11.88 13.75
C THR A 45 4.54 -10.88 14.61
N GLN A 46 5.36 -10.01 14.02
CA GLN A 46 6.16 -9.07 14.78
C GLN A 46 5.39 -7.77 15.07
N ASP A 47 5.67 -7.17 16.23
CA ASP A 47 5.22 -5.82 16.55
C ASP A 47 6.17 -4.79 15.92
N VAL A 48 5.68 -4.09 14.89
CA VAL A 48 6.43 -3.02 14.21
C VAL A 48 5.97 -1.65 14.73
N PRO A 49 6.87 -0.81 15.27
CA PRO A 49 6.51 0.55 15.69
C PRO A 49 5.86 1.36 14.56
N GLY A 50 4.64 1.84 14.81
CA GLY A 50 3.88 2.66 13.86
C GLY A 50 3.00 1.87 12.88
N LEU A 51 3.08 0.54 12.86
CA LEU A 51 2.10 -0.31 12.17
C LEU A 51 1.19 -0.95 13.21
N MET A 52 -0.13 -0.89 12.98
CA MET A 52 -1.07 -1.63 13.82
C MET A 52 -0.99 -3.14 13.56
N HIS A 53 -0.80 -3.52 12.29
CA HIS A 53 -0.61 -4.90 11.84
C HIS A 53 0.32 -4.92 10.63
N VAL A 54 1.23 -5.89 10.55
CA VAL A 54 2.08 -6.12 9.35
C VAL A 54 1.27 -6.75 8.22
N ASP A 55 0.37 -7.67 8.57
CA ASP A 55 -0.66 -8.24 7.70
C ASP A 55 -2.03 -7.82 8.23
N LEU A 56 -2.79 -7.10 7.40
CA LEU A 56 -4.15 -6.69 7.73
C LEU A 56 -5.14 -7.37 6.81
N GLY A 57 -5.82 -8.41 7.31
CA GLY A 57 -6.87 -9.11 6.56
C GLY A 57 -6.35 -9.85 5.32
N GLY A 58 -5.09 -10.30 5.34
CA GLY A 58 -4.41 -10.96 4.23
C GLY A 58 -3.60 -10.03 3.34
N TYR A 59 -3.55 -8.72 3.64
CA TYR A 59 -2.72 -7.76 2.92
C TYR A 59 -1.47 -7.45 3.73
N HIS A 60 -0.32 -7.90 3.24
CA HIS A 60 0.97 -7.56 3.81
C HIS A 60 1.41 -6.19 3.29
N VAL A 61 2.24 -5.47 4.05
CA VAL A 61 2.92 -4.23 3.60
C VAL A 61 3.49 -4.32 2.17
N ARG A 62 4.07 -5.46 1.76
CA ARG A 62 4.64 -5.68 0.41
C ARG A 62 3.62 -5.71 -0.73
N ASP A 63 2.33 -5.77 -0.40
CA ASP A 63 1.25 -5.82 -1.37
C ASP A 63 0.81 -4.43 -1.80
N ILE A 64 1.30 -3.37 -1.14
CA ILE A 64 1.15 -2.00 -1.63
C ILE A 64 1.99 -1.82 -2.89
N GLU A 65 1.33 -1.50 -3.99
CA GLU A 65 1.94 -1.18 -5.28
C GLU A 65 1.60 0.27 -5.66
N PHE A 66 2.61 1.13 -5.74
CA PHE A 66 2.42 2.50 -6.21
C PHE A 66 2.28 2.50 -7.73
N THR A 67 1.10 2.89 -8.22
CA THR A 67 0.72 2.77 -9.63
C THR A 67 0.50 4.10 -10.32
N ALA A 68 0.35 5.18 -9.55
CA ALA A 68 0.27 6.54 -10.07
C ALA A 68 0.74 7.54 -9.00
N ALA A 69 1.24 8.68 -9.47
CA ALA A 69 1.54 9.83 -8.63
C ALA A 69 1.20 11.11 -9.38
N PHE A 70 0.69 12.11 -8.64
CA PHE A 70 0.30 13.41 -9.17
C PHE A 70 0.91 14.52 -8.31
N ASP A 71 1.53 15.50 -8.95
CA ASP A 71 2.03 16.72 -8.32
C ASP A 71 1.92 17.90 -9.30
N ILE A 72 2.03 19.12 -8.79
CA ILE A 72 2.04 20.36 -9.58
C ILE A 72 3.43 21.01 -9.63
N ASP A 73 4.33 20.58 -8.75
CA ASP A 73 5.69 21.09 -8.67
C ASP A 73 6.47 20.67 -9.92
N ALA A 74 6.98 21.65 -10.67
CA ALA A 74 7.74 21.43 -11.89
C ALA A 74 9.01 20.58 -11.65
N ASP A 75 9.56 20.61 -10.44
CA ASP A 75 10.70 19.78 -10.07
C ASP A 75 10.32 18.32 -9.76
N LYS A 76 9.04 17.97 -9.82
CA LYS A 76 8.55 16.60 -9.59
C LYS A 76 7.79 16.02 -10.78
N VAL A 77 7.06 16.86 -11.51
CA VAL A 77 6.30 16.44 -12.70
C VAL A 77 7.23 15.85 -13.76
N GLY A 78 6.86 14.68 -14.29
CA GLY A 78 7.63 13.97 -15.32
C GLY A 78 8.80 13.14 -14.78
N LYS A 79 9.00 13.11 -13.46
CA LYS A 79 9.99 12.24 -12.81
C LYS A 79 9.34 10.96 -12.29
N ASP A 80 10.15 9.92 -12.12
CA ASP A 80 9.73 8.71 -11.43
C ASP A 80 9.42 9.02 -9.95
N LEU A 81 8.65 8.14 -9.31
CA LEU A 81 8.33 8.26 -7.88
C LEU A 81 9.54 7.93 -6.98
N SER A 82 10.54 7.20 -7.50
CA SER A 82 11.76 6.78 -6.78
C SER A 82 12.73 7.91 -6.44
#